data_AF-D9UQR7-F1
#
_entry.id   AF-D9UQR7-F1
#
_cell.length_a   1.000
_cell.length_b   1.000
_cell.length_c   1.000
_cell.angle_alpha   90.00
_cell.angle_beta   90.00
_cell.angle_gamma   90.00
#
_symmetry.space_group_name_H-M   'P 1'
#
loop_
_entity.id
_entity.type
_entity.pdbx_description
1 polymer ?
#
loop_
_entity_poly.entity_id
_entity_poly.type
_entity_poly.pdbx_seq_one_letter_code
_entity_poly.pdbx_strand_id
1 'polypeptide(L)'
;MRSVCLTLPTDRECVTTLRLLGEEAAYAVGHFDVEVHLLVLDSSAPETRAAHRTALGRLALPPRVRVHHFDEEEQRAFLRQALAATDSPKAELLLDLMLPSEPSYGACTNRAFLLSLALGCVSVHRRDSDSRYQEHDGEKVFPIHHELRALGARAADLIGDVDECDLTPREAARTVSLVGASFVGPPSVDIAEIAALDPEAYHDVVSLWAPADATEEERRALVAESFLGAGNAAFEGDHALLTRVDPMRVDMCNIAFQDVHARVPLPPATNTIGSDYFLLHLVHHAGLPGVLHNRHIVNYYTGERRTDSGFLAYQTRFVKFLLSMAHLHPAYAALARAGSDLLLDDGTVDAERVAGIVRRAAVVDPAENLDRLDRVDDAYRRLGGRYADFADRLRPSRESLPAEARSDMEDYALLIDIWPALVAGARQAGPYAAQEEI
;
A
#
# COMPACT_ATOMS: atom_id res chain seq x y z
N MET A 1 -9.88 0.68 -26.19
CA MET A 1 -8.62 0.89 -25.46
C MET A 1 -8.89 1.60 -24.14
N ARG A 2 -8.58 0.93 -23.03
CA ARG A 2 -8.64 1.50 -21.66
C ARG A 2 -7.28 2.08 -21.27
N SER A 3 -7.25 3.18 -20.54
CA SER A 3 -6.00 3.73 -19.96
C SER A 3 -5.79 3.15 -18.57
N VAL A 4 -4.57 2.69 -18.27
CA VAL A 4 -4.18 2.13 -16.97
C VAL A 4 -2.90 2.81 -16.50
N CYS A 5 -2.73 2.92 -15.20
CA CYS A 5 -1.56 3.57 -14.61
C CYS A 5 -0.67 2.53 -13.92
N LEU A 6 0.55 2.33 -14.40
CA LEU A 6 1.59 1.55 -13.73
C LEU A 6 2.44 2.52 -12.91
N THR A 7 2.36 2.43 -11.59
CA THR A 7 2.83 3.46 -10.66
C THR A 7 3.99 2.97 -9.81
N LEU A 8 4.95 3.88 -9.59
CA LEU A 8 6.09 3.67 -8.70
C LEU A 8 6.36 4.96 -7.90
N PRO A 9 5.92 5.01 -6.64
CA PRO A 9 6.43 5.98 -5.68
C PRO A 9 7.87 5.62 -5.26
N THR A 10 8.75 6.62 -5.16
CA THR A 10 10.13 6.42 -4.69
C THR A 10 10.68 7.63 -3.95
N ASP A 11 11.51 7.37 -2.95
CA ASP A 11 12.31 8.35 -2.20
C ASP A 11 13.82 8.05 -2.29
N ARG A 12 14.20 7.08 -3.14
CA ARG A 12 15.54 6.50 -3.21
C ARG A 12 15.95 6.13 -4.63
N GLU A 13 17.23 5.82 -4.80
CA GLU A 13 17.77 5.31 -6.07
C GLU A 13 17.10 4.00 -6.47
N CYS A 14 16.58 3.96 -7.70
CA CYS A 14 15.90 2.79 -8.24
C CYS A 14 15.95 2.73 -9.78
N VAL A 15 17.02 3.24 -10.40
CA VAL A 15 17.20 3.26 -11.88
C VAL A 15 16.99 1.88 -12.50
N THR A 16 17.47 0.83 -11.84
CA THR A 16 17.28 -0.55 -12.31
C THR A 16 15.79 -0.91 -12.34
N THR A 17 15.06 -0.61 -11.28
CA THR A 17 13.61 -0.85 -11.16
C THR A 17 12.82 -0.05 -12.18
N LEU A 18 13.18 1.22 -12.45
CA LEU A 18 12.54 2.03 -13.48
C LEU A 18 12.66 1.43 -14.88
N ARG A 19 13.80 0.81 -15.20
CA ARG A 19 13.97 0.08 -16.47
C ARG A 19 13.07 -1.15 -16.53
N LEU A 20 12.99 -1.90 -15.44
CA LEU A 20 12.11 -3.07 -15.31
C LEU A 20 10.63 -2.69 -15.48
N LEU A 21 10.20 -1.56 -14.91
CA LEU A 21 8.84 -1.05 -15.12
C LEU A 21 8.57 -0.66 -16.58
N GLY A 22 9.56 -0.09 -17.28
CA GLY A 22 9.46 0.17 -18.71
C GLY A 22 9.23 -1.11 -19.52
N GLU A 23 9.89 -2.21 -19.14
CA GLU A 23 9.68 -3.53 -19.74
C GLU A 23 8.27 -4.08 -19.42
N GLU A 24 7.79 -3.95 -18.19
CA GLU A 24 6.43 -4.35 -17.80
C GLU A 24 5.36 -3.55 -18.57
N ALA A 25 5.56 -2.23 -18.74
CA ALA A 25 4.66 -1.39 -19.53
C ALA A 25 4.64 -1.78 -21.02
N ALA A 26 5.81 -2.07 -21.59
CA ALA A 26 5.94 -2.56 -22.97
C ALA A 26 5.26 -3.93 -23.14
N TYR A 27 5.42 -4.82 -22.17
CA TYR A 27 4.72 -6.11 -22.12
C TYR A 27 3.21 -5.92 -22.13
N ALA A 28 2.68 -5.04 -21.28
CA ALA A 28 1.25 -4.79 -21.18
C ALA A 28 0.62 -4.32 -22.50
N VAL A 29 1.24 -3.36 -23.19
CA VAL A 29 0.71 -2.88 -24.48
C VAL A 29 0.89 -3.87 -25.63
N GLY A 30 1.88 -4.77 -25.53
CA GLY A 30 2.10 -5.84 -26.50
C GLY A 30 1.10 -6.99 -26.40
N HIS A 31 0.53 -7.22 -25.21
CA HIS A 31 -0.38 -8.35 -24.93
C HIS A 31 -1.85 -7.95 -24.75
N PHE A 32 -2.13 -6.68 -24.42
CA PHE A 32 -3.49 -6.21 -24.12
C PHE A 32 -3.83 -4.93 -24.88
N ASP A 33 -5.13 -4.68 -25.15
CA ASP A 33 -5.62 -3.42 -25.76
C ASP A 33 -5.74 -2.28 -24.73
N VAL A 34 -4.60 -1.81 -24.24
CA VAL A 34 -4.46 -0.77 -23.21
C VAL A 34 -3.50 0.36 -23.58
N GLU A 35 -3.79 1.57 -23.14
CA GLU A 35 -2.79 2.62 -23.01
C GLU A 35 -2.19 2.54 -21.60
N VAL A 36 -0.86 2.56 -21.47
CA VAL A 36 -0.19 2.52 -20.17
C VAL A 36 0.41 3.87 -19.87
N HIS A 37 0.02 4.44 -18.74
CA HIS A 37 0.70 5.59 -18.13
C HIS A 37 1.69 5.05 -17.09
N LEU A 38 2.98 5.10 -17.40
CA LEU A 38 4.05 4.84 -16.43
C LEU A 38 4.21 6.09 -15.55
N LEU A 39 3.73 6.02 -14.31
CA LEU A 39 3.68 7.14 -13.37
C LEU A 39 4.71 6.97 -12.25
N VAL A 40 5.72 7.83 -12.23
CA VAL A 40 6.77 7.84 -11.19
C VAL A 40 6.59 9.08 -10.31
N LEU A 41 6.42 8.86 -9.00
CA LEU A 41 6.35 9.92 -8.00
C LEU A 41 7.67 9.94 -7.22
N ASP A 42 8.49 10.96 -7.44
CA ASP A 42 9.88 10.97 -7.03
C ASP A 42 10.16 12.02 -5.95
N SER A 43 10.26 11.55 -4.71
CA SER A 43 10.65 12.29 -3.52
C SER A 43 12.16 12.20 -3.22
N SER A 44 12.97 11.67 -4.14
CA SER A 44 14.40 11.48 -3.93
C SER A 44 15.17 12.79 -3.98
N ALA A 45 16.40 12.77 -3.44
CA ALA A 45 17.35 13.88 -3.56
C ALA A 45 17.59 14.30 -5.03
N PRO A 46 17.92 15.58 -5.31
CA PRO A 46 18.02 16.11 -6.68
C PRO A 46 18.93 15.31 -7.63
N GLU A 47 20.06 14.80 -7.15
CA GLU A 47 20.99 14.00 -7.98
C GLU A 47 20.38 12.66 -8.39
N THR A 48 19.77 11.95 -7.44
CA THR A 48 19.05 10.70 -7.67
C THR A 48 17.89 10.92 -8.65
N ARG A 49 17.12 11.98 -8.45
CA ARG A 49 16.01 12.36 -9.32
C ARG A 49 16.45 12.68 -10.74
N ALA A 50 17.58 13.36 -10.92
CA ALA A 50 18.15 13.60 -12.24
C ALA A 50 18.60 12.30 -12.94
N ALA A 51 19.13 11.34 -12.18
CA ALA A 51 19.46 10.01 -12.69
C ALA A 51 18.21 9.24 -13.12
N HIS A 52 17.12 9.28 -12.33
CA HIS A 52 15.83 8.70 -12.71
C HIS A 52 15.29 9.31 -14.00
N ARG A 53 15.25 10.64 -14.11
CA ARG A 53 14.80 11.34 -15.33
C ARG A 53 15.60 10.92 -16.56
N THR A 54 16.92 10.83 -16.41
CA THR A 54 17.82 10.36 -17.48
C THR A 54 17.56 8.91 -17.87
N ALA A 55 17.28 8.04 -16.91
CA ALA A 55 16.98 6.63 -17.17
C ALA A 55 15.64 6.47 -17.90
N LEU A 56 14.61 7.20 -17.47
CA LEU A 56 13.28 7.21 -18.07
C LEU A 56 13.31 7.72 -19.51
N GLY A 57 13.99 8.83 -19.77
CA GLY A 57 14.14 9.39 -21.14
C GLY A 57 14.97 8.51 -22.09
N ARG A 58 15.62 7.46 -21.59
CA ARG A 58 16.37 6.47 -22.40
C ARG A 58 15.57 5.20 -22.68
N LEU A 59 14.36 5.06 -22.15
CA LEU A 59 13.52 3.89 -22.40
C LEU A 59 13.04 3.90 -23.86
N ALA A 60 13.24 2.79 -24.57
CA ALA A 60 12.68 2.58 -25.88
C ALA A 60 11.27 1.97 -25.74
N LEU A 61 10.26 2.83 -25.59
CA LEU A 61 8.89 2.41 -25.27
C LEU A 61 7.99 2.39 -26.52
N PRO A 62 7.00 1.48 -26.59
CA PRO A 62 6.00 1.51 -27.65
C PRO A 62 5.12 2.78 -27.59
N PRO A 63 4.51 3.22 -28.70
CA PRO A 63 3.73 4.47 -28.76
C PRO A 63 2.54 4.57 -27.79
N ARG A 64 2.07 3.45 -27.26
CA ARG A 64 0.95 3.37 -26.31
C ARG A 64 1.39 3.39 -24.84
N VAL A 65 2.67 3.63 -24.58
CA VAL A 65 3.20 3.86 -23.24
C VAL A 65 3.58 5.33 -23.11
N ARG A 66 3.00 6.02 -22.12
CA ARG A 66 3.31 7.42 -21.78
C ARG A 66 4.02 7.47 -20.43
N VAL A 67 5.14 8.18 -20.34
CA VAL A 67 5.91 8.31 -19.10
C VAL A 67 5.58 9.64 -18.43
N HIS A 68 5.33 9.60 -17.12
CA HIS A 68 5.08 10.77 -16.28
C HIS A 68 6.00 10.70 -15.06
N HIS A 69 6.88 11.69 -14.89
CA HIS A 69 7.86 11.73 -13.78
C HIS A 69 7.68 13.00 -12.96
N PHE A 70 6.93 12.89 -11.87
CA PHE A 70 6.61 14.03 -11.01
C PHE A 70 7.57 14.11 -9.82
N ASP A 71 8.27 15.22 -9.68
CA ASP A 71 8.96 15.58 -8.45
C ASP A 71 8.00 16.14 -7.39
N GLU A 72 8.50 16.44 -6.19
CA GLU A 72 7.63 16.93 -5.10
C GLU A 72 7.03 18.32 -5.37
N GLU A 73 7.70 19.19 -6.13
CA GLU A 73 7.17 20.51 -6.45
C GLU A 73 6.01 20.38 -7.43
N GLU A 74 6.16 19.54 -8.45
CA GLU A 74 5.10 19.21 -9.41
C GLU A 74 3.93 18.50 -8.72
N GLN A 75 4.20 17.54 -7.81
CA GLN A 75 3.17 16.90 -6.98
C GLN A 75 2.42 17.92 -6.12
N ARG A 76 3.14 18.85 -5.47
CA ARG A 76 2.53 19.90 -4.64
C ARG A 76 1.66 20.85 -5.46
N ALA A 77 2.12 21.25 -6.64
CA ALA A 77 1.37 22.11 -7.54
C ALA A 77 0.05 21.46 -7.97
N PHE A 78 0.10 20.19 -8.38
CA PHE A 78 -1.09 19.40 -8.71
C PHE A 78 -2.06 19.31 -7.53
N LEU A 79 -1.57 18.97 -6.34
CA LEU A 79 -2.43 18.83 -5.15
C LEU A 79 -3.10 20.15 -4.78
N ARG A 80 -2.39 21.28 -4.85
CA ARG A 80 -2.99 22.61 -4.60
C ARG A 80 -4.12 22.92 -5.57
N GLN A 81 -3.96 22.57 -6.85
CA GLN A 81 -5.01 22.77 -7.84
C GLN A 81 -6.22 21.86 -7.59
N ALA A 82 -5.99 20.58 -7.27
CA ALA A 82 -7.06 19.66 -6.92
C ALA A 82 -7.82 20.12 -5.66
N LEU A 83 -7.10 20.61 -4.65
CA LEU A 83 -7.65 21.14 -3.41
C LEU A 83 -8.44 22.44 -3.62
N ALA A 84 -8.02 23.30 -4.54
CA ALA A 84 -8.74 24.54 -4.85
C ALA A 84 -10.17 24.29 -5.31
N ALA A 85 -10.45 23.15 -5.95
CA ALA A 85 -11.80 22.77 -6.38
C ALA A 85 -12.70 22.27 -5.23
N THR A 86 -12.15 22.06 -4.03
CA THR A 86 -12.91 21.56 -2.87
C THR A 86 -13.51 22.66 -2.00
N ASP A 87 -13.07 23.92 -2.17
CA ASP A 87 -13.39 25.06 -1.29
C ASP A 87 -13.22 24.76 0.22
N SER A 88 -12.37 23.78 0.57
CA SER A 88 -12.20 23.34 1.95
C SER A 88 -11.41 24.37 2.77
N PRO A 89 -11.92 24.80 3.95
CA PRO A 89 -11.17 25.68 4.84
C PRO A 89 -9.94 25.00 5.46
N LYS A 90 -9.78 23.67 5.26
CA LYS A 90 -8.65 22.86 5.73
C LYS A 90 -7.65 22.53 4.61
N ALA A 91 -7.61 23.30 3.52
CA ALA A 91 -6.78 22.99 2.35
C ALA A 91 -5.30 22.75 2.69
N GLU A 92 -4.68 23.56 3.55
CA GLU A 92 -3.29 23.37 3.95
C GLU A 92 -3.07 22.07 4.75
N LEU A 93 -3.96 21.75 5.71
CA LEU A 93 -3.90 20.47 6.42
C LEU A 93 -4.02 19.29 5.44
N LEU A 94 -4.96 19.35 4.50
CA LEU A 94 -5.14 18.29 3.52
C LEU A 94 -3.93 18.15 2.58
N LEU A 95 -3.27 19.25 2.25
CA LEU A 95 -2.01 19.23 1.50
C LEU A 95 -0.91 18.53 2.32
N ASP A 96 -0.80 18.83 3.61
CA ASP A 96 0.19 18.22 4.50
C ASP A 96 -0.09 16.73 4.72
N LEU A 97 -1.36 16.30 4.78
CA LEU A 97 -1.72 14.88 4.86
C LEU A 97 -1.37 14.10 3.57
N MET A 98 -1.39 14.78 2.41
CA MET A 98 -1.11 14.16 1.11
C MET A 98 0.37 14.25 0.71
N LEU A 99 1.10 15.25 1.21
CA LEU A 99 2.52 15.48 0.95
C LEU A 99 3.26 15.89 2.24
N PRO A 100 3.30 15.00 3.25
CA PRO A 100 3.99 15.27 4.50
C PRO A 100 5.50 15.35 4.27
N SER A 101 6.22 16.05 5.15
CA SER A 101 7.69 16.08 5.14
C SER A 101 8.32 14.75 5.58
N GLU A 102 7.56 13.94 6.32
CA GLU A 102 7.96 12.64 6.82
C GLU A 102 7.43 11.51 5.92
N PRO A 103 8.12 10.37 5.80
CA PRO A 103 7.66 9.26 4.96
C PRO A 103 6.27 8.74 5.36
N SER A 104 5.39 8.57 4.37
CA SER A 104 4.05 8.02 4.55
C SER A 104 3.65 7.16 3.35
N TYR A 105 3.49 5.86 3.59
CA TYR A 105 3.13 4.87 2.57
C TYR A 105 1.71 5.11 2.02
N GLY A 106 0.77 5.50 2.89
CA GLY A 106 -0.58 5.85 2.47
C GLY A 106 -0.62 7.16 1.69
N ALA A 107 0.07 8.21 2.15
CA ALA A 107 0.06 9.51 1.46
C ALA A 107 0.64 9.40 0.04
N CYS A 108 1.78 8.74 -0.15
CA CYS A 108 2.36 8.57 -1.49
C CYS A 108 1.45 7.75 -2.43
N THR A 109 0.79 6.71 -1.89
CA THR A 109 -0.16 5.91 -2.66
C THR A 109 -1.42 6.71 -3.01
N ASN A 110 -1.91 7.55 -2.10
CA ASN A 110 -3.03 8.46 -2.36
C ASN A 110 -2.71 9.47 -3.46
N ARG A 111 -1.47 9.99 -3.50
CA ARG A 111 -1.02 10.84 -4.62
C ARG A 111 -1.07 10.08 -5.94
N ALA A 112 -0.63 8.81 -5.95
CA ALA A 112 -0.71 7.96 -7.13
C ALA A 112 -2.16 7.73 -7.58
N PHE A 113 -3.10 7.55 -6.65
CA PHE A 113 -4.54 7.43 -6.95
C PHE A 113 -5.11 8.71 -7.59
N LEU A 114 -4.81 9.88 -7.04
CA LEU A 114 -5.33 11.14 -7.59
C LEU A 114 -4.75 11.43 -8.98
N LEU A 115 -3.44 11.23 -9.16
CA LEU A 115 -2.78 11.43 -10.45
C LEU A 115 -3.25 10.41 -11.49
N SER A 116 -3.47 9.14 -11.11
CA SER A 116 -4.02 8.16 -12.04
C SER A 116 -5.43 8.54 -12.51
N LEU A 117 -6.27 9.01 -11.60
CA LEU A 117 -7.62 9.49 -11.91
C LEU A 117 -7.60 10.75 -12.77
N ALA A 118 -6.64 11.67 -12.54
CA ALA A 118 -6.43 12.87 -13.36
C ALA A 118 -5.97 12.54 -14.78
N LEU A 119 -5.18 11.46 -14.93
CA LEU A 119 -4.74 10.92 -16.22
C LEU A 119 -5.85 10.16 -16.98
N GLY A 120 -7.02 9.97 -16.37
CA GLY A 120 -8.11 9.20 -16.95
C GLY A 120 -7.89 7.68 -16.90
N CYS A 121 -6.94 7.21 -16.09
CA CYS A 121 -6.73 5.78 -15.88
C CYS A 121 -7.94 5.16 -15.16
N VAL A 122 -8.38 3.99 -15.62
CA VAL A 122 -9.46 3.22 -14.98
C VAL A 122 -8.95 2.36 -13.84
N SER A 123 -7.67 2.01 -13.86
CA SER A 123 -6.98 1.22 -12.84
C SER A 123 -5.60 1.76 -12.51
N VAL A 124 -5.16 1.45 -11.31
CA VAL A 124 -3.83 1.76 -10.78
C VAL A 124 -3.13 0.46 -10.41
N HIS A 125 -1.89 0.29 -10.84
CA HIS A 125 -1.06 -0.90 -10.66
C HIS A 125 0.22 -0.46 -9.96
N ARG A 126 0.39 -0.79 -8.68
CA ARG A 126 1.52 -0.31 -7.87
C ARG A 126 2.67 -1.32 -7.86
N ARG A 127 3.89 -0.79 -7.96
CA ARG A 127 5.14 -1.47 -7.64
C ARG A 127 5.95 -0.66 -6.63
N ASP A 128 6.74 -1.35 -5.82
CA ASP A 128 7.70 -0.71 -4.92
C ASP A 128 9.09 -0.62 -5.56
N SER A 129 9.85 0.41 -5.17
CA SER A 129 11.17 0.74 -5.73
C SER A 129 12.27 -0.28 -5.39
N ASP A 130 12.07 -1.09 -4.34
CA ASP A 130 12.97 -2.15 -3.88
C ASP A 130 12.52 -3.56 -4.31
N SER A 131 11.98 -3.65 -5.53
CA SER A 131 11.53 -4.91 -6.13
C SER A 131 12.12 -5.20 -7.52
N ARG A 132 12.14 -6.47 -7.91
CA ARG A 132 12.38 -6.94 -9.28
C ARG A 132 11.41 -8.06 -9.63
N TYR A 133 11.40 -8.52 -10.88
CA TYR A 133 10.55 -9.63 -11.30
C TYR A 133 11.26 -10.98 -11.16
N GLN A 134 10.49 -12.04 -10.96
CA GLN A 134 10.96 -13.40 -11.16
C GLN A 134 11.22 -13.65 -12.65
N GLU A 135 12.06 -14.64 -12.95
CA GLU A 135 12.33 -15.10 -14.30
C GLU A 135 11.94 -16.58 -14.42
N HIS A 136 11.36 -16.94 -15.56
CA HIS A 136 10.98 -18.30 -15.91
C HIS A 136 11.33 -18.54 -17.37
N ASP A 137 12.09 -19.60 -17.66
CA ASP A 137 12.62 -19.91 -19.00
C ASP A 137 13.36 -18.72 -19.67
N GLY A 138 14.01 -17.87 -18.88
CA GLY A 138 14.75 -16.70 -19.35
C GLY A 138 13.89 -15.46 -19.66
N GLU A 139 12.59 -15.53 -19.39
CA GLU A 139 11.65 -14.41 -19.54
C GLU A 139 11.19 -13.88 -18.19
N LYS A 140 10.92 -12.57 -18.12
CA LYS A 140 10.41 -11.94 -16.89
C LYS A 140 8.93 -12.25 -16.70
N VAL A 141 8.58 -12.59 -15.47
CA VAL A 141 7.22 -12.89 -15.06
C VAL A 141 6.56 -11.61 -14.55
N PHE A 142 5.83 -10.92 -15.42
CA PHE A 142 5.20 -9.64 -15.08
C PHE A 142 3.82 -9.83 -14.42
N PRO A 143 3.60 -9.25 -13.22
CA PRO A 143 2.30 -9.31 -12.53
C PRO A 143 1.16 -8.65 -13.31
N ILE A 144 1.45 -7.59 -14.09
CA ILE A 144 0.45 -6.87 -14.89
C ILE A 144 -0.36 -7.77 -15.84
N HIS A 145 0.16 -8.96 -16.16
CA HIS A 145 -0.56 -9.96 -16.95
C HIS A 145 -1.90 -10.36 -16.32
N HIS A 146 -1.90 -10.79 -15.05
CA HIS A 146 -3.15 -11.18 -14.38
C HIS A 146 -3.98 -9.96 -14.01
N GLU A 147 -3.32 -8.87 -13.62
CA GLU A 147 -3.99 -7.61 -13.28
C GLU A 147 -4.84 -7.11 -14.46
N LEU A 148 -4.28 -7.05 -15.67
CA LEU A 148 -5.04 -6.62 -16.85
C LEU A 148 -6.05 -7.65 -17.33
N ARG A 149 -5.81 -8.95 -17.14
CA ARG A 149 -6.78 -9.97 -17.54
C ARG A 149 -8.07 -9.91 -16.73
N ALA A 150 -7.98 -9.64 -15.43
CA ALA A 150 -9.10 -9.78 -14.51
C ALA A 150 -9.73 -8.46 -14.04
N LEU A 151 -8.93 -7.42 -13.82
CA LEU A 151 -9.41 -6.21 -13.15
C LEU A 151 -10.52 -5.51 -13.93
N GLY A 152 -11.61 -5.17 -13.24
CA GLY A 152 -12.79 -4.54 -13.82
C GLY A 152 -13.75 -5.48 -14.56
N ALA A 153 -13.35 -6.72 -14.84
CA ALA A 153 -14.26 -7.72 -15.41
C ALA A 153 -15.26 -8.20 -14.37
N ARG A 154 -16.41 -8.70 -14.81
CA ARG A 154 -17.34 -9.40 -13.92
C ARG A 154 -16.72 -10.73 -13.50
N ALA A 155 -16.70 -11.02 -12.21
CA ALA A 155 -16.03 -12.20 -11.67
C ALA A 155 -16.57 -13.51 -12.27
N ALA A 156 -17.88 -13.61 -12.51
CA ALA A 156 -18.49 -14.77 -13.15
C ALA A 156 -17.92 -15.09 -14.55
N ASP A 157 -17.49 -14.06 -15.29
CA ASP A 157 -16.97 -14.22 -16.65
C ASP A 157 -15.53 -14.76 -16.64
N LEU A 158 -14.84 -14.71 -15.49
CA LEU A 158 -13.45 -15.15 -15.32
C LEU A 158 -13.32 -16.59 -14.81
N ILE A 159 -14.41 -17.26 -14.41
CA ILE A 159 -14.35 -18.59 -13.77
C ILE A 159 -13.64 -19.63 -14.66
N GLY A 160 -13.78 -19.54 -15.99
CA GLY A 160 -13.10 -20.42 -16.93
C GLY A 160 -11.66 -19.99 -17.29
N ASP A 161 -11.24 -18.82 -16.83
CA ASP A 161 -9.95 -18.19 -17.13
C ASP A 161 -8.96 -18.23 -15.96
N VAL A 162 -9.38 -18.79 -14.82
CA VAL A 162 -8.59 -18.98 -13.60
C VAL A 162 -8.52 -20.46 -13.24
N ASP A 163 -7.56 -20.83 -12.41
CA ASP A 163 -7.37 -22.22 -11.97
C ASP A 163 -8.39 -22.61 -10.90
N GLU A 164 -8.74 -21.67 -10.03
CA GLU A 164 -9.63 -21.89 -8.89
C GLU A 164 -10.59 -20.73 -8.68
N CYS A 165 -11.79 -21.04 -8.18
CA CYS A 165 -12.81 -20.05 -7.82
C CYS A 165 -13.43 -20.40 -6.47
N ASP A 166 -13.28 -19.48 -5.52
CA ASP A 166 -13.90 -19.52 -4.19
C ASP A 166 -14.76 -18.25 -3.99
N LEU A 167 -15.81 -18.13 -4.81
CA LEU A 167 -16.81 -17.08 -4.71
C LEU A 167 -18.21 -17.66 -4.66
N THR A 168 -19.08 -17.04 -3.86
CA THR A 168 -20.52 -17.31 -3.95
C THR A 168 -21.09 -16.75 -5.25
N PRO A 169 -22.25 -17.23 -5.73
CA PRO A 169 -22.91 -16.66 -6.91
C PRO A 169 -23.21 -15.15 -6.79
N ARG A 170 -23.46 -14.66 -5.58
CA ARG A 170 -23.71 -13.24 -5.32
C ARG A 170 -22.44 -12.41 -5.49
N GLU A 171 -21.31 -12.91 -5.01
CA GLU A 171 -20.02 -12.24 -5.17
C GLU A 171 -19.56 -12.31 -6.63
N ALA A 172 -19.69 -13.47 -7.28
CA ALA A 172 -19.36 -13.66 -8.69
C ALA A 172 -20.15 -12.72 -9.63
N ALA A 173 -21.32 -12.23 -9.21
CA ALA A 173 -22.08 -11.27 -9.99
C ALA A 173 -21.46 -9.86 -10.06
N ARG A 174 -20.49 -9.54 -9.19
CA ARG A 174 -19.82 -8.24 -9.09
C ARG A 174 -18.58 -8.16 -9.97
N THR A 175 -18.03 -6.96 -10.11
CA THR A 175 -16.75 -6.72 -10.80
C THR A 175 -15.56 -6.98 -9.88
N VAL A 176 -14.45 -7.43 -10.48
CA VAL A 176 -13.17 -7.60 -9.79
C VAL A 176 -12.58 -6.23 -9.46
N SER A 177 -12.40 -5.93 -8.17
CA SER A 177 -11.90 -4.64 -7.69
C SER A 177 -10.42 -4.63 -7.32
N LEU A 178 -9.83 -5.82 -7.12
CA LEU A 178 -8.45 -6.01 -6.68
C LEU A 178 -7.84 -7.20 -7.41
N VAL A 179 -6.64 -7.03 -7.95
CA VAL A 179 -5.82 -8.15 -8.43
C VAL A 179 -4.43 -7.96 -7.87
N GLY A 180 -3.81 -9.01 -7.34
CA GLY A 180 -2.47 -8.87 -6.82
C GLY A 180 -1.85 -10.18 -6.38
N ALA A 181 -0.63 -10.05 -5.90
CA ALA A 181 0.17 -11.12 -5.36
C ALA A 181 1.09 -10.58 -4.25
N SER A 182 1.79 -11.50 -3.60
CA SER A 182 2.83 -11.17 -2.63
C SER A 182 4.21 -11.03 -3.30
N PHE A 183 5.26 -11.12 -2.50
CA PHE A 183 6.67 -11.15 -2.89
C PHE A 183 7.34 -12.45 -2.46
N VAL A 184 8.48 -12.77 -3.07
CA VAL A 184 9.45 -13.76 -2.60
C VAL A 184 10.74 -13.08 -2.16
N GLY A 185 11.50 -13.71 -1.27
CA GLY A 185 12.78 -13.20 -0.76
C GLY A 185 12.71 -12.76 0.70
N PRO A 186 13.56 -11.80 1.13
CA PRO A 186 13.58 -11.34 2.51
C PRO A 186 12.22 -10.78 2.97
N PRO A 187 11.86 -10.91 4.27
CA PRO A 187 10.61 -10.40 4.81
C PRO A 187 10.39 -8.91 4.51
N SER A 188 9.13 -8.48 4.37
CA SER A 188 8.80 -7.05 4.14
C SER A 188 9.26 -6.17 5.31
N VAL A 189 9.25 -6.74 6.51
CA VAL A 189 9.75 -6.12 7.74
C VAL A 189 11.13 -6.63 8.15
N ASP A 190 12.13 -5.74 8.30
CA ASP A 190 13.51 -6.10 8.72
C ASP A 190 13.59 -6.35 10.23
N ILE A 191 13.00 -7.47 10.66
CA ILE A 191 12.98 -7.97 12.06
C ILE A 191 13.75 -9.29 12.22
N ALA A 192 14.44 -9.75 11.17
CA ALA A 192 15.23 -10.97 11.19
C ALA A 192 16.36 -10.94 12.24
N GLU A 193 16.92 -9.75 12.51
CA GLU A 193 17.92 -9.57 13.56
C GLU A 193 17.35 -9.86 14.96
N ILE A 194 16.09 -9.46 15.23
CA ILE A 194 15.43 -9.75 16.51
C ILE A 194 15.31 -11.27 16.69
N ALA A 195 14.85 -11.98 15.65
CA ALA A 195 14.74 -13.44 15.68
C ALA A 195 16.09 -14.14 15.88
N ALA A 196 17.16 -13.60 15.32
CA ALA A 196 18.52 -14.15 15.46
C ALA A 196 19.12 -13.91 16.86
N LEU A 197 18.80 -12.78 17.48
CA LEU A 197 19.30 -12.41 18.81
C LEU A 197 18.51 -13.11 19.93
N ASP A 198 17.18 -13.10 19.85
CA ASP A 198 16.30 -13.67 20.85
C ASP A 198 14.94 -14.05 20.24
N PRO A 199 14.69 -15.35 19.99
CA PRO A 199 13.41 -15.85 19.47
C PRO A 199 12.20 -15.52 20.37
N GLU A 200 12.40 -15.39 21.68
CA GLU A 200 11.33 -15.02 22.61
C GLU A 200 11.00 -13.53 22.48
N ALA A 201 12.00 -12.66 22.33
CA ALA A 201 11.77 -11.24 21.99
C ALA A 201 11.10 -11.07 20.63
N TYR A 202 11.45 -11.89 19.64
CA TYR A 202 10.76 -11.90 18.36
C TYR A 202 9.28 -12.25 18.54
N HIS A 203 8.99 -13.34 19.25
CA HIS A 203 7.61 -13.73 19.53
C HIS A 203 6.84 -12.63 20.29
N ASP A 204 7.42 -12.11 21.36
CA ASP A 204 6.81 -11.06 22.19
C ASP A 204 6.39 -9.86 21.36
N VAL A 205 7.31 -9.34 20.54
CA VAL A 205 7.10 -8.13 19.76
C VAL A 205 6.18 -8.36 18.58
N VAL A 206 6.35 -9.44 17.82
CA VAL A 206 5.49 -9.73 16.67
C VAL A 206 4.06 -10.08 17.12
N SER A 207 3.89 -10.72 18.28
CA SER A 207 2.56 -11.01 18.84
C SER A 207 1.74 -9.77 19.18
N LEU A 208 2.37 -8.59 19.30
CA LEU A 208 1.69 -7.30 19.52
C LEU A 208 0.88 -6.85 18.30
N TRP A 209 1.14 -7.45 17.12
CA TRP A 209 0.28 -7.28 15.96
C TRP A 209 -1.10 -7.89 16.19
N ALA A 210 -1.25 -8.97 16.96
CA ALA A 210 -2.54 -9.61 17.15
C ALA A 210 -3.55 -8.70 17.92
N PRO A 211 -4.87 -8.88 17.70
CA PRO A 211 -5.90 -8.27 18.54
C PRO A 211 -5.65 -8.50 20.03
N ALA A 212 -6.09 -7.58 20.89
CA ALA A 212 -5.88 -7.69 22.34
C ALA A 212 -6.52 -8.96 22.93
N ASP A 213 -7.67 -9.39 22.39
CA ASP A 213 -8.41 -10.58 22.79
C ASP A 213 -7.97 -11.87 22.09
N ALA A 214 -6.96 -11.81 21.21
CA ALA A 214 -6.44 -12.98 20.52
C ALA A 214 -5.86 -14.00 21.52
N THR A 215 -6.26 -15.26 21.32
CA THR A 215 -5.71 -16.40 22.04
C THR A 215 -4.23 -16.57 21.73
N GLU A 216 -3.54 -17.26 22.63
CA GLU A 216 -2.12 -17.55 22.47
C GLU A 216 -1.83 -18.47 21.26
N GLU A 217 -2.78 -19.32 20.86
CA GLU A 217 -2.66 -20.11 19.63
C GLU A 217 -2.75 -19.23 18.38
N GLU A 218 -3.71 -18.30 18.34
CA GLU A 218 -3.84 -17.32 17.25
C GLU A 218 -2.61 -16.42 17.16
N ARG A 219 -2.05 -15.99 18.29
CA ARG A 219 -0.80 -15.21 18.33
C ARG A 219 0.36 -15.98 17.71
N ARG A 220 0.54 -17.25 18.08
CA ARG A 220 1.59 -18.10 17.49
C ARG A 220 1.41 -18.30 15.99
N ALA A 221 0.17 -18.53 15.55
CA ALA A 221 -0.13 -18.68 14.13
C ALA A 221 0.20 -17.39 13.36
N LEU A 222 -0.22 -16.23 13.88
CA LEU A 222 0.10 -14.93 13.30
C LEU A 222 1.61 -14.74 13.21
N VAL A 223 2.35 -14.92 14.30
CA VAL A 223 3.81 -14.76 14.35
C VAL A 223 4.53 -15.65 13.33
N ALA A 224 4.05 -16.88 13.13
CA ALA A 224 4.66 -17.83 12.20
C ALA A 224 4.48 -17.42 10.72
N GLU A 225 3.46 -16.64 10.40
CA GLU A 225 3.12 -16.22 9.04
C GLU A 225 3.57 -14.79 8.71
N SER A 226 3.74 -13.97 9.74
CA SER A 226 3.90 -12.53 9.62
C SER A 226 5.08 -12.11 8.75
N PHE A 227 4.83 -11.19 7.81
CA PHE A 227 5.85 -10.51 6.98
C PHE A 227 6.64 -11.41 6.02
N LEU A 228 6.31 -12.70 5.90
CA LEU A 228 7.07 -13.65 5.09
C LEU A 228 6.73 -13.61 3.59
N GLY A 229 5.66 -12.89 3.22
CA GLY A 229 5.13 -12.88 1.86
C GLY A 229 4.78 -14.29 1.37
N ALA A 230 5.13 -14.60 0.13
CA ALA A 230 5.00 -15.94 -0.47
C ALA A 230 6.23 -16.84 -0.22
N GLY A 231 7.13 -16.44 0.68
CA GLY A 231 8.34 -17.21 1.01
C GLY A 231 9.43 -17.11 -0.06
N ASN A 232 9.93 -18.25 -0.54
CA ASN A 232 11.09 -18.31 -1.46
C ASN A 232 10.88 -19.26 -2.64
N ALA A 233 9.64 -19.67 -2.92
CA ALA A 233 9.35 -20.57 -4.03
C ALA A 233 9.61 -19.85 -5.36
N ALA A 234 10.33 -20.51 -6.26
CA ALA A 234 10.49 -20.02 -7.63
C ALA A 234 9.17 -20.16 -8.39
N PHE A 235 8.93 -19.27 -9.34
CA PHE A 235 7.81 -19.38 -10.26
C PHE A 235 7.97 -20.58 -11.20
N GLU A 236 7.00 -21.50 -11.18
CA GLU A 236 7.00 -22.73 -11.99
C GLU A 236 5.92 -22.74 -13.09
N GLY A 237 5.04 -21.74 -13.10
CA GLY A 237 3.89 -21.63 -14.00
C GLY A 237 2.80 -20.77 -13.39
N ASP A 238 1.89 -20.24 -14.21
CA ASP A 238 0.81 -19.39 -13.72
C ASP A 238 -0.17 -20.19 -12.86
N HIS A 239 -0.59 -19.58 -11.75
CA HIS A 239 -1.73 -19.99 -10.95
C HIS A 239 -2.49 -18.75 -10.48
N ALA A 240 -3.81 -18.78 -10.62
CA ALA A 240 -4.71 -17.72 -10.22
C ALA A 240 -5.95 -18.26 -9.50
N LEU A 241 -6.28 -17.64 -8.37
CA LEU A 241 -7.45 -17.89 -7.54
C LEU A 241 -8.38 -16.68 -7.58
N LEU A 242 -9.60 -16.87 -8.10
CA LEU A 242 -10.68 -15.90 -8.02
C LEU A 242 -11.41 -16.06 -6.67
N THR A 243 -11.27 -15.08 -5.78
CA THR A 243 -11.76 -15.18 -4.39
C THR A 243 -12.00 -13.81 -3.76
N ARG A 244 -12.40 -13.77 -2.49
CA ARG A 244 -12.21 -12.60 -1.63
C ARG A 244 -10.76 -12.62 -1.15
N VAL A 245 -9.89 -11.88 -1.83
CA VAL A 245 -8.45 -11.92 -1.56
C VAL A 245 -8.18 -11.65 -0.08
N ASP A 246 -7.48 -12.57 0.55
CA ASP A 246 -7.06 -12.47 1.94
C ASP A 246 -5.98 -11.37 2.05
N PRO A 247 -6.16 -10.34 2.90
CA PRO A 247 -5.15 -9.30 3.12
C PRO A 247 -3.76 -9.82 3.53
N MET A 248 -3.67 -11.05 4.06
CA MET A 248 -2.41 -11.70 4.43
C MET A 248 -1.67 -12.36 3.26
N ARG A 249 -2.30 -12.47 2.08
CA ARG A 249 -1.76 -13.18 0.90
C ARG A 249 -1.32 -12.25 -0.23
N VAL A 250 -1.53 -10.96 -0.06
CA VAL A 250 -1.21 -9.94 -1.06
C VAL A 250 -0.49 -8.79 -0.37
N ASP A 251 0.51 -8.21 -1.05
CA ASP A 251 1.28 -7.11 -0.52
C ASP A 251 1.14 -5.88 -1.42
N MET A 252 1.19 -4.71 -0.81
CA MET A 252 1.01 -3.43 -1.51
C MET A 252 2.08 -3.15 -2.58
N CYS A 253 3.22 -3.85 -2.53
CA CYS A 253 4.28 -3.79 -3.53
C CYS A 253 3.93 -4.47 -4.87
N ASN A 254 2.83 -5.23 -4.95
CA ASN A 254 2.45 -6.01 -6.12
C ASN A 254 0.92 -6.14 -6.24
N ILE A 255 0.27 -5.00 -6.47
CA ILE A 255 -1.18 -4.91 -6.43
C ILE A 255 -1.74 -3.94 -7.45
N ALA A 256 -2.95 -4.24 -7.92
CA ALA A 256 -3.75 -3.35 -8.73
C ALA A 256 -5.18 -3.18 -8.18
N PHE A 257 -5.70 -1.96 -8.32
CA PHE A 257 -7.05 -1.59 -7.90
C PHE A 257 -7.83 -0.95 -9.03
N GLN A 258 -9.14 -1.21 -9.06
CA GLN A 258 -10.11 -0.50 -9.88
C GLN A 258 -11.30 -0.10 -9.01
N ASP A 259 -11.81 1.11 -9.24
CA ASP A 259 -12.93 1.78 -8.56
C ASP A 259 -12.72 2.08 -7.06
N VAL A 260 -12.23 1.14 -6.25
CA VAL A 260 -12.11 1.30 -4.79
C VAL A 260 -11.16 2.46 -4.40
N HIS A 261 -10.05 2.62 -5.12
CA HIS A 261 -9.08 3.70 -4.91
C HIS A 261 -9.66 5.10 -5.18
N ALA A 262 -10.74 5.18 -5.98
CA ALA A 262 -11.46 6.43 -6.23
C ALA A 262 -12.53 6.73 -5.16
N ARG A 263 -12.81 5.80 -4.25
CA ARG A 263 -13.83 5.94 -3.20
C ARG A 263 -13.24 6.16 -1.82
N VAL A 264 -12.17 5.45 -1.49
CA VAL A 264 -11.55 5.50 -0.16
C VAL A 264 -10.03 5.63 -0.32
N PRO A 265 -9.40 6.65 0.30
CA PRO A 265 -7.94 6.77 0.34
C PRO A 265 -7.34 5.78 1.34
N LEU A 266 -6.03 5.83 1.49
CA LEU A 266 -5.27 5.12 2.52
C LEU A 266 -4.94 6.04 3.70
N PRO A 267 -4.77 5.49 4.91
CA PRO A 267 -4.32 6.24 6.08
C PRO A 267 -3.03 7.04 5.81
N PRO A 268 -3.01 8.37 5.98
CA PRO A 268 -1.83 9.20 5.68
C PRO A 268 -0.75 9.14 6.77
N ALA A 269 -0.86 8.21 7.72
CA ALA A 269 0.03 8.08 8.89
C ALA A 269 1.51 8.16 8.52
N THR A 270 2.20 9.14 9.12
CA THR A 270 3.64 9.34 8.89
C THR A 270 4.46 8.43 9.77
N ASN A 271 5.60 7.99 9.24
CA ASN A 271 6.50 7.07 9.94
C ASN A 271 5.75 5.86 10.51
N THR A 272 4.87 5.22 9.73
CA THR A 272 4.13 4.00 10.12
C THR A 272 4.20 3.01 8.97
N ILE A 273 4.80 1.83 9.17
CA ILE A 273 4.81 0.77 8.15
C ILE A 273 3.42 0.12 8.06
N GLY A 274 3.01 -0.32 6.87
CA GLY A 274 1.79 -1.12 6.68
C GLY A 274 0.48 -0.33 6.83
N SER A 275 0.54 0.99 6.99
CA SER A 275 -0.66 1.84 7.05
C SER A 275 -1.47 1.82 5.75
N ASP A 276 -0.83 1.46 4.64
CA ASP A 276 -1.39 1.35 3.29
C ASP A 276 -2.19 0.06 3.03
N TYR A 277 -2.35 -0.83 4.02
CA TYR A 277 -3.06 -2.12 3.86
C TYR A 277 -4.59 -2.01 4.09
N PHE A 278 -5.10 -0.85 4.52
CA PHE A 278 -6.52 -0.68 4.86
C PHE A 278 -7.47 -1.06 3.71
N LEU A 279 -7.11 -0.70 2.46
CA LEU A 279 -7.96 -1.02 1.30
C LEU A 279 -8.10 -2.52 1.06
N LEU A 280 -7.11 -3.34 1.42
CA LEU A 280 -7.19 -4.80 1.32
C LEU A 280 -8.29 -5.34 2.22
N HIS A 281 -8.29 -4.90 3.49
CA HIS A 281 -9.34 -5.25 4.44
C HIS A 281 -10.71 -4.75 4.01
N LEU A 282 -10.80 -3.54 3.44
CA LEU A 282 -12.05 -3.00 2.93
C LEU A 282 -12.61 -3.86 1.79
N VAL A 283 -11.80 -4.17 0.77
CA VAL A 283 -12.21 -5.01 -0.37
C VAL A 283 -12.64 -6.39 0.11
N HIS A 284 -11.82 -7.02 0.96
CA HIS A 284 -12.08 -8.35 1.51
C HIS A 284 -13.40 -8.39 2.31
N HIS A 285 -13.57 -7.49 3.27
CA HIS A 285 -14.74 -7.48 4.15
C HIS A 285 -16.02 -6.99 3.46
N ALA A 286 -15.93 -6.13 2.44
CA ALA A 286 -17.08 -5.75 1.63
C ALA A 286 -17.59 -6.90 0.72
N GLY A 287 -16.81 -7.99 0.61
CA GLY A 287 -17.11 -9.11 -0.29
C GLY A 287 -16.95 -8.73 -1.76
N LEU A 288 -16.05 -7.80 -2.07
CA LEU A 288 -15.70 -7.48 -3.44
C LEU A 288 -14.77 -8.57 -4.00
N PRO A 289 -15.06 -9.11 -5.20
CA PRO A 289 -14.19 -10.09 -5.84
C PRO A 289 -12.79 -9.55 -6.12
N GLY A 290 -11.80 -10.42 -5.99
CA GLY A 290 -10.44 -10.18 -6.42
C GLY A 290 -9.78 -11.41 -7.04
N VAL A 291 -8.63 -11.23 -7.65
CA VAL A 291 -7.77 -12.34 -8.11
C VAL A 291 -6.45 -12.31 -7.36
N LEU A 292 -6.13 -13.42 -6.70
CA LEU A 292 -4.81 -13.70 -6.14
C LEU A 292 -4.03 -14.52 -7.17
N HIS A 293 -2.83 -14.10 -7.55
CA HIS A 293 -1.98 -14.85 -8.47
C HIS A 293 -0.59 -15.15 -7.89
N ASN A 294 0.15 -16.07 -8.50
CA ASN A 294 1.47 -16.48 -8.03
C ASN A 294 2.65 -15.79 -8.75
N ARG A 295 2.37 -14.82 -9.64
CA ARG A 295 3.39 -13.91 -10.19
C ARG A 295 3.89 -12.93 -9.12
N HIS A 296 4.58 -13.46 -8.11
CA HIS A 296 5.19 -12.70 -7.04
C HIS A 296 6.38 -11.89 -7.57
N ILE A 297 6.58 -10.68 -7.03
CA ILE A 297 7.82 -9.93 -7.23
C ILE A 297 8.93 -10.49 -6.32
N VAL A 298 10.17 -10.14 -6.59
CA VAL A 298 11.31 -10.45 -5.71
C VAL A 298 11.66 -9.21 -4.90
N ASN A 299 11.48 -9.30 -3.58
CA ASN A 299 11.82 -8.25 -2.63
C ASN A 299 13.33 -8.26 -2.32
N TYR A 300 13.91 -7.11 -2.00
CA TYR A 300 15.27 -7.02 -1.46
C TYR A 300 15.45 -5.81 -0.53
N TYR A 301 16.40 -5.89 0.40
CA TYR A 301 16.74 -4.75 1.25
C TYR A 301 17.74 -3.82 0.57
N THR A 302 17.48 -2.51 0.68
CA THR A 302 18.45 -1.47 0.35
C THR A 302 19.44 -1.26 1.50
N GLY A 303 20.65 -0.77 1.18
CA GLY A 303 21.72 -0.60 2.16
C GLY A 303 21.40 0.40 3.28
N GLU A 304 20.50 1.35 3.04
CA GLU A 304 20.11 2.38 4.00
C GLU A 304 19.58 1.80 5.32
N ARG A 305 18.80 0.71 5.26
CA ARG A 305 18.21 0.03 6.42
C ARG A 305 19.27 -0.48 7.41
N ARG A 306 20.52 -0.66 6.96
CA ARG A 306 21.64 -1.17 7.77
C ARG A 306 22.45 -0.06 8.46
N THR A 307 22.14 1.21 8.20
CA THR A 307 22.75 2.36 8.90
C THR A 307 22.12 2.59 10.26
N ASP A 308 22.80 3.29 11.18
CA ASP A 308 22.24 3.61 12.50
C ASP A 308 20.97 4.48 12.38
N SER A 309 20.99 5.50 11.52
CA SER A 309 19.81 6.34 11.25
C SER A 309 18.67 5.55 10.61
N GLY A 310 19.00 4.66 9.67
CA GLY A 310 18.03 3.77 9.03
C GLY A 310 17.38 2.82 10.04
N PHE A 311 18.17 2.23 10.94
CA PHE A 311 17.66 1.40 12.03
C PHE A 311 16.69 2.17 12.93
N LEU A 312 17.08 3.35 13.41
CA LEU A 312 16.22 4.16 14.28
C LEU A 312 14.90 4.51 13.58
N ALA A 313 14.97 5.03 12.35
CA ALA A 313 13.78 5.37 11.57
C ALA A 313 12.87 4.15 11.36
N TYR A 314 13.45 2.99 11.06
CA TYR A 314 12.70 1.77 10.82
C TYR A 314 12.01 1.23 12.08
N GLN A 315 12.72 1.21 13.21
CA GLN A 315 12.15 0.77 14.48
C GLN A 315 11.05 1.72 14.97
N THR A 316 11.20 3.04 14.78
CA THR A 316 10.11 3.99 15.02
C THR A 316 8.87 3.63 14.21
N ARG A 317 9.04 3.33 12.92
CA ARG A 317 7.92 2.95 12.04
C ARG A 317 7.24 1.67 12.45
N PHE A 318 8.02 0.70 12.90
CA PHE A 318 7.49 -0.57 13.38
C PHE A 318 6.73 -0.41 14.70
N VAL A 319 7.25 0.38 15.66
CA VAL A 319 6.50 0.70 16.88
C VAL A 319 5.20 1.43 16.56
N LYS A 320 5.24 2.46 15.71
CA LYS A 320 4.01 3.17 15.29
C LYS A 320 2.99 2.24 14.62
N PHE A 321 3.45 1.27 13.81
CA PHE A 321 2.59 0.23 13.26
C PHE A 321 1.88 -0.56 14.38
N LEU A 322 2.60 -1.05 15.38
CA LEU A 322 2.01 -1.79 16.50
C LEU A 322 0.97 -0.95 17.26
N LEU A 323 1.22 0.34 17.47
CA LEU A 323 0.26 1.24 18.13
C LEU A 323 -0.97 1.53 17.26
N SER A 324 -0.80 1.58 15.94
CA SER A 324 -1.93 1.75 15.02
C SER A 324 -2.91 0.57 15.08
N MET A 325 -2.45 -0.62 15.46
CA MET A 325 -3.30 -1.82 15.55
C MET A 325 -4.39 -1.71 16.62
N ALA A 326 -4.17 -0.94 17.69
CA ALA A 326 -5.22 -0.64 18.67
C ALA A 326 -6.44 0.03 18.04
N HIS A 327 -6.23 0.75 16.94
CA HIS A 327 -7.30 1.42 16.19
C HIS A 327 -7.75 0.62 14.96
N LEU A 328 -6.80 0.02 14.23
CA LEU A 328 -7.10 -0.71 13.00
C LEU A 328 -7.89 -2.00 13.27
N HIS A 329 -7.61 -2.74 14.35
CA HIS A 329 -8.38 -3.95 14.66
C HIS A 329 -9.87 -3.69 14.91
N PRO A 330 -10.26 -2.70 15.76
CA PRO A 330 -11.66 -2.31 15.87
C PRO A 330 -12.28 -1.87 14.54
N ALA A 331 -11.54 -1.17 13.68
CA ALA A 331 -12.00 -0.79 12.35
C ALA A 331 -12.24 -2.02 11.47
N TYR A 332 -11.29 -2.95 11.38
CA TYR A 332 -11.41 -4.19 10.60
C TYR A 332 -12.53 -5.07 11.11
N ALA A 333 -12.68 -5.22 12.42
CA ALA A 333 -13.81 -5.94 13.02
C ALA A 333 -15.16 -5.29 12.67
N ALA A 334 -15.22 -3.96 12.60
CA ALA A 334 -16.42 -3.24 12.17
C ALA A 334 -16.70 -3.35 10.67
N LEU A 335 -15.67 -3.36 9.82
CA LEU A 335 -15.79 -3.65 8.39
C LEU A 335 -16.33 -5.08 8.18
N ALA A 336 -15.74 -6.06 8.86
CA ALA A 336 -16.17 -7.46 8.81
C ALA A 336 -17.64 -7.64 9.20
N ARG A 337 -18.09 -6.96 10.28
CA ARG A 337 -19.49 -6.97 10.71
C ARG A 337 -20.42 -6.27 9.72
N ALA A 338 -19.97 -5.21 9.05
CA ALA A 338 -20.76 -4.50 8.06
C ALA A 338 -20.93 -5.31 6.76
N GLY A 339 -19.92 -6.08 6.37
CA GLY A 339 -20.02 -6.99 5.22
C GLY A 339 -20.42 -6.25 3.94
N SER A 340 -21.39 -6.81 3.21
CA SER A 340 -21.91 -6.20 1.98
C SER A 340 -22.63 -4.87 2.18
N ASP A 341 -22.97 -4.48 3.42
CA ASP A 341 -23.59 -3.19 3.68
C ASP A 341 -22.58 -2.02 3.55
N LEU A 342 -21.30 -2.34 3.32
CA LEU A 342 -20.26 -1.38 2.91
C LEU A 342 -20.39 -0.96 1.44
N LEU A 343 -21.34 -1.54 0.69
CA LEU A 343 -21.56 -1.26 -0.72
C LEU A 343 -22.88 -0.51 -0.91
N LEU A 344 -22.86 0.44 -1.85
CA LEU A 344 -24.04 1.08 -2.41
C LEU A 344 -24.76 0.12 -3.37
N ASP A 345 -25.97 0.49 -3.79
CA ASP A 345 -26.80 -0.31 -4.71
C ASP A 345 -26.11 -0.60 -6.06
N ASP A 346 -25.23 0.29 -6.50
CA ASP A 346 -24.43 0.13 -7.73
C ASP A 346 -23.21 -0.79 -7.55
N GLY A 347 -23.01 -1.33 -6.35
CA GLY A 347 -21.89 -2.21 -6.00
C GLY A 347 -20.60 -1.49 -5.64
N THR A 348 -20.58 -0.15 -5.63
CA THR A 348 -19.40 0.63 -5.24
C THR A 348 -19.35 0.87 -3.73
N VAL A 349 -18.17 1.16 -3.19
CA VAL A 349 -17.99 1.35 -1.73
C VAL A 349 -18.68 2.61 -1.22
N ASP A 350 -19.42 2.47 -0.12
CA ASP A 350 -19.99 3.56 0.67
C ASP A 350 -18.91 4.21 1.56
N ALA A 351 -18.27 5.27 1.04
CA ALA A 351 -17.20 5.99 1.72
C ALA A 351 -17.66 6.65 3.04
N GLU A 352 -18.92 7.10 3.13
CA GLU A 352 -19.45 7.75 4.34
C GLU A 352 -19.53 6.73 5.49
N ARG A 353 -20.02 5.52 5.19
CA ARG A 353 -20.07 4.43 6.17
C ARG A 353 -18.67 4.02 6.62
N VAL A 354 -17.71 3.94 5.69
CA VAL A 354 -16.31 3.65 6.00
C VAL A 354 -15.71 4.74 6.90
N ALA A 355 -15.89 6.02 6.57
CA ALA A 355 -15.45 7.13 7.43
C ALA A 355 -16.06 7.04 8.83
N GLY A 356 -17.35 6.72 8.93
CA GLY A 356 -18.03 6.51 10.21
C GLY A 356 -17.42 5.37 11.05
N ILE A 357 -16.95 4.29 10.41
CA ILE A 357 -16.23 3.21 11.09
C ILE A 357 -14.87 3.72 11.60
N VAL A 358 -14.10 4.40 10.76
CA VAL A 358 -12.77 4.93 11.11
C VAL A 358 -12.85 5.95 12.25
N ARG A 359 -13.82 6.89 12.21
CA ARG A 359 -14.04 7.87 13.30
C ARG A 359 -14.31 7.20 14.65
N ARG A 360 -15.08 6.11 14.66
CA ARG A 360 -15.32 5.36 15.91
C ARG A 360 -14.07 4.62 16.38
N ALA A 361 -13.29 4.07 15.44
CA ALA A 361 -12.05 3.37 15.73
C ALA A 361 -10.91 4.30 16.19
N ALA A 362 -10.99 5.61 15.94
CA ALA A 362 -10.07 6.59 16.51
C ALA A 362 -10.22 6.74 18.05
N VAL A 363 -11.41 6.43 18.59
CA VAL A 363 -11.72 6.56 20.01
C VAL A 363 -11.54 5.21 20.71
N VAL A 364 -10.32 4.95 21.19
CA VAL A 364 -9.95 3.74 21.95
C VAL A 364 -9.33 4.11 23.29
N ASP A 365 -9.31 3.14 24.21
CA ASP A 365 -8.62 3.30 25.49
C ASP A 365 -7.09 3.35 25.27
N PRO A 366 -6.39 4.43 25.68
CA PRO A 366 -4.95 4.52 25.53
C PRO A 366 -4.18 3.44 26.32
N ALA A 367 -4.80 2.78 27.30
CA ALA A 367 -4.16 1.73 28.10
C ALA A 367 -3.60 0.59 27.24
N GLU A 368 -4.28 0.22 26.14
CA GLU A 368 -3.83 -0.85 25.25
C GLU A 368 -2.51 -0.47 24.53
N ASN A 369 -2.37 0.80 24.14
CA ASN A 369 -1.14 1.30 23.52
C ASN A 369 0.00 1.46 24.54
N LEU A 370 -0.31 1.83 25.78
CA LEU A 370 0.68 1.89 26.84
C LEU A 370 1.23 0.48 27.19
N ASP A 371 0.36 -0.54 27.23
CA ASP A 371 0.77 -1.94 27.40
C ASP A 371 1.68 -2.41 26.25
N ARG A 372 1.33 -2.10 24.99
CA ARG A 372 2.21 -2.40 23.84
C ARG A 372 3.58 -1.75 23.98
N LEU A 373 3.63 -0.49 24.40
CA LEU A 373 4.90 0.22 24.61
C LEU A 373 5.73 -0.41 25.73
N ASP A 374 5.11 -0.84 26.83
CA ASP A 374 5.80 -1.55 27.92
C ASP A 374 6.41 -2.86 27.43
N ARG A 375 5.63 -3.66 26.68
CA ARG A 375 6.09 -4.92 26.12
C ARG A 375 7.23 -4.75 25.10
N VAL A 376 7.20 -3.69 24.30
CA VAL A 376 8.32 -3.33 23.40
C VAL A 376 9.55 -2.91 24.21
N ASP A 377 9.42 -2.04 25.22
CA ASP A 377 10.54 -1.60 26.06
C ASP A 377 11.22 -2.79 26.75
N ASP A 378 10.43 -3.70 27.33
CA ASP A 378 10.94 -4.91 27.99
C ASP A 378 11.71 -5.82 27.01
N ALA A 379 11.12 -6.13 25.85
CA ALA A 379 11.76 -6.96 24.83
C ALA A 379 13.05 -6.30 24.29
N TYR A 380 13.03 -5.00 24.04
CA TYR A 380 14.18 -4.29 23.46
C TYR A 380 15.32 -4.12 24.46
N ARG A 381 15.01 -3.96 25.76
CA ARG A 381 16.02 -3.99 26.82
C ARG A 381 16.65 -5.36 26.97
N ARG A 382 15.87 -6.44 26.82
CA ARG A 382 16.38 -7.81 26.85
C ARG A 382 17.33 -8.09 25.69
N LEU A 383 17.02 -7.58 24.49
CA LEU A 383 17.92 -7.65 23.32
C LEU A 383 19.24 -6.90 23.55
N GLY A 384 19.21 -5.79 24.31
CA GLY A 384 20.40 -4.99 24.61
C GLY A 384 20.92 -4.19 23.42
N GLY A 385 22.13 -3.63 23.57
CA GLY A 385 22.81 -2.87 22.52
C GLY A 385 21.93 -1.78 21.90
N ARG A 386 21.89 -1.73 20.56
CA ARG A 386 21.13 -0.71 19.81
C ARG A 386 19.62 -0.75 20.07
N TYR A 387 19.06 -1.89 20.48
CA TYR A 387 17.64 -2.01 20.83
C TYR A 387 17.34 -1.36 22.19
N ALA A 388 18.19 -1.59 23.20
CA ALA A 388 18.08 -0.91 24.48
C ALA A 388 18.27 0.61 24.34
N ASP A 389 19.22 1.04 23.51
CA ASP A 389 19.42 2.47 23.19
C ASP A 389 18.18 3.08 22.50
N PHE A 390 17.51 2.32 21.63
CA PHE A 390 16.25 2.75 21.02
C PHE A 390 15.13 2.84 22.06
N ALA A 391 15.02 1.88 22.98
CA ALA A 391 14.03 1.91 24.06
C ALA A 391 14.19 3.16 24.96
N ASP A 392 15.43 3.56 25.26
CA ASP A 392 15.72 4.80 25.98
C ASP A 392 15.30 6.06 25.21
N ARG A 393 15.40 6.05 23.88
CA ARG A 393 14.91 7.13 23.00
C ARG A 393 13.40 7.17 22.87
N LEU A 394 12.72 6.03 23.01
CA LEU A 394 11.26 5.92 22.91
C LEU A 394 10.56 6.44 24.17
N ARG A 395 11.20 6.29 25.34
CA ARG A 395 10.65 6.63 26.66
C ARG A 395 10.06 8.05 26.76
N PRO A 396 10.70 9.13 26.26
CA PRO A 396 10.12 10.48 26.30
C PRO A 396 8.85 10.63 25.45
N SER A 397 8.66 9.77 24.44
CA SER A 397 7.52 9.78 23.52
C SER A 397 6.38 8.86 23.94
N ARG A 398 6.45 8.29 25.16
CA ARG A 398 5.45 7.34 25.70
C ARG A 398 4.02 7.90 25.66
N GLU A 399 3.85 9.19 25.93
CA GLU A 399 2.53 9.84 25.91
C GLU A 399 2.16 10.38 24.51
N SER A 400 3.15 10.81 23.71
CA SER A 400 2.88 11.42 22.40
C SER A 400 2.52 10.38 21.34
N LEU A 401 3.18 9.22 21.32
CA LEU A 401 2.96 8.22 20.26
C LEU A 401 1.53 7.64 20.24
N PRO A 402 0.89 7.28 21.37
CA PRO A 402 -0.51 6.89 21.36
C PRO A 402 -1.44 8.02 20.89
N ALA A 403 -1.12 9.28 21.21
CA ALA A 403 -1.88 10.44 20.75
C ALA A 403 -1.71 10.68 19.23
N GLU A 404 -0.50 10.48 18.71
CA GLU A 404 -0.22 10.51 17.27
C GLU A 404 -0.98 9.41 16.52
N ALA A 405 -0.96 8.16 17.01
CA ALA A 405 -1.70 7.05 16.38
C ALA A 405 -3.21 7.32 16.33
N ARG A 406 -3.75 7.98 17.36
CA ARG A 406 -5.13 8.46 17.36
C ARG A 406 -5.34 9.57 16.32
N SER A 407 -4.46 10.58 16.28
CA SER A 407 -4.53 11.67 15.31
C SER A 407 -4.49 11.14 13.88
N ASP A 408 -3.61 10.17 13.60
CA ASP A 408 -3.50 9.51 12.29
C ASP A 408 -4.85 8.92 11.83
N MET A 409 -5.66 8.39 12.76
CA MET A 409 -7.00 7.86 12.46
C MET A 409 -8.06 8.96 12.32
N GLU A 410 -7.97 10.04 13.08
CA GLU A 410 -8.85 11.22 12.94
C GLU A 410 -8.60 11.91 11.59
N ASP A 411 -7.35 12.07 11.20
CA ASP A 411 -6.91 12.60 9.92
C ASP A 411 -7.29 11.68 8.75
N TYR A 412 -7.20 10.37 8.93
CA TYR A 412 -7.67 9.41 7.94
C TYR A 412 -9.19 9.54 7.71
N ALA A 413 -9.99 9.62 8.78
CA ALA A 413 -11.42 9.83 8.66
C ALA A 413 -11.76 11.15 7.93
N LEU A 414 -11.07 12.23 8.28
CA LEU A 414 -11.20 13.52 7.58
C LEU A 414 -10.87 13.37 6.09
N LEU A 415 -9.82 12.63 5.76
CA LEU A 415 -9.40 12.43 4.38
C LEU A 415 -10.45 11.63 3.59
N ILE A 416 -11.06 10.60 4.17
CA ILE A 416 -12.17 9.85 3.55
C ILE A 416 -13.34 10.79 3.25
N ASP A 417 -13.72 11.65 4.21
CA ASP A 417 -14.86 12.56 4.07
C ASP A 417 -14.70 13.53 2.89
N ILE A 418 -13.47 14.03 2.65
CA ILE A 418 -13.19 14.96 1.54
C ILE A 418 -12.80 14.27 0.23
N TRP A 419 -12.51 12.96 0.27
CA TRP A 419 -11.95 12.23 -0.88
C TRP A 419 -12.78 12.35 -2.17
N PRO A 420 -14.13 12.24 -2.16
CA PRO A 420 -14.91 12.40 -3.38
C PRO A 420 -14.72 13.77 -4.04
N ALA A 421 -14.61 14.84 -3.24
CA ALA A 421 -14.35 16.18 -3.73
C ALA A 421 -12.91 16.33 -4.27
N LEU A 422 -11.92 15.74 -3.59
CA LEU A 422 -10.54 15.70 -4.07
C LEU A 422 -10.39 14.95 -5.39
N VAL A 423 -11.05 13.81 -5.55
CA VAL A 423 -11.07 13.04 -6.80
C VAL A 423 -11.69 13.86 -7.93
N ALA A 424 -12.80 14.56 -7.66
CA ALA A 424 -13.41 15.46 -8.64
C ALA A 424 -12.46 16.62 -9.01
N GLY A 425 -11.80 17.23 -8.03
CA GLY A 425 -10.81 18.28 -8.23
C GLY A 425 -9.59 17.80 -9.02
N ALA A 426 -9.06 16.61 -8.72
CA ALA A 426 -7.96 15.99 -9.45
C ALA A 426 -8.29 15.76 -10.93
N ARG A 427 -9.49 15.25 -11.23
CA ARG A 427 -9.98 15.08 -12.61
C ARG A 427 -10.12 16.42 -13.35
N GLN A 428 -10.51 17.48 -12.67
CA GLN A 428 -10.62 18.82 -13.27
C GLN A 428 -9.26 19.49 -13.48
N ALA A 429 -8.32 19.28 -12.56
CA ALA A 429 -6.98 19.82 -12.65
C ALA A 429 -6.25 19.27 -13.89
N GLY A 430 -6.45 17.98 -14.18
CA GLY A 430 -5.65 17.24 -15.16
C GLY A 430 -4.17 17.16 -14.73
N PRO A 431 -3.33 16.39 -15.43
CA PRO A 431 -1.91 16.28 -15.11
C PRO A 431 -1.09 17.50 -15.60
N TYR A 432 -1.64 18.33 -16.49
CA TYR A 432 -0.89 19.27 -17.33
C TYR A 432 -0.64 20.67 -16.75
N ALA A 433 -0.86 20.89 -15.45
CA ALA A 433 -0.46 22.15 -14.84
C ALA A 433 1.05 22.27 -14.59
N ALA A 434 1.84 21.21 -14.85
CA ALA A 434 3.26 21.19 -14.48
C ALA A 434 4.27 20.48 -15.41
N GLN A 435 3.90 19.86 -16.56
CA GLN A 435 4.89 19.09 -17.36
C GLN A 435 5.01 19.47 -18.84
N GLU A 436 6.27 19.63 -19.27
CA GLU A 436 6.76 19.33 -20.63
C GLU A 436 6.89 17.80 -20.76
N GLU A 437 6.35 17.18 -21.81
CA GLU A 437 6.50 15.74 -22.09
C GLU A 437 8.01 15.39 -22.21
N ILE A 438 8.47 14.36 -21.49
CA ILE A 438 9.87 13.86 -21.48
C ILE A 438 10.09 12.87 -22.61
#